data_AF-A0A7S1UPM6-F1
#
_entry.id   AF-A0A7S1UPM6-F1
#
_cell.length_a   1.000
_cell.length_b   1.000
_cell.length_c   1.000
_cell.angle_alpha   90.00
_cell.angle_beta   90.00
_cell.angle_gamma   90.00
#
_symmetry.space_group_name_H-M   'P 1'
#
loop_
_entity.id
_entity.type
_entity.pdbx_description
1 polymer ?
#
loop_
_entity_poly.entity_id
_entity_poly.type
_entity_poly.pdbx_seq_one_letter_code
_entity_poly.pdbx_strand_id
1 'polypeptide(L)'
;VDMVLVEAEHVLVDESALTGEVTPVAKTQLDKAEGSSLYHPEQRHNNSTIYAGSIILETTSSKSKRDLAIVTQTGSFTAKGRLLRDILSYQRHRFLFDVEIEIVIALLLTWGMIASTAVWIMLWDSDAIYGCFHSM
;
A
#
# COMPACT_ATOMS: atom_id res chain seq x y z
N VAL A 1 16.64 12.78 -2.55
CA VAL A 1 16.20 13.91 -1.70
C VAL A 1 15.11 14.64 -2.45
N ASP A 2 14.17 15.26 -1.75
CA ASP A 2 13.15 16.10 -2.38
C ASP A 2 13.66 17.54 -2.39
N MET A 3 13.42 18.24 -3.49
CA MET A 3 13.98 19.55 -3.75
C MET A 3 12.96 20.48 -4.40
N VAL A 4 13.05 21.77 -4.13
CA VAL A 4 12.25 22.82 -4.78
C VAL A 4 13.13 23.66 -5.68
N LEU A 5 12.67 23.94 -6.90
CA LEU A 5 13.36 24.78 -7.87
C LEU A 5 13.17 26.25 -7.51
N VAL A 6 14.28 26.93 -7.19
CA VAL A 6 14.28 28.37 -6.83
C VAL A 6 14.66 29.23 -8.02
N GLU A 7 15.66 28.81 -8.78
CA GLU A 7 16.09 29.46 -10.00
C GLU A 7 16.28 28.40 -11.07
N ALA A 8 15.36 28.34 -12.04
CA ALA A 8 15.46 27.46 -13.20
C ALA A 8 14.46 27.94 -14.25
N GLU A 9 14.87 28.01 -15.51
CA GLU A 9 13.99 28.47 -16.58
C GLU A 9 13.06 27.34 -17.05
N HIS A 10 13.62 26.18 -17.36
CA HIS A 10 12.86 24.99 -17.73
C HIS A 10 13.65 23.72 -17.40
N VAL A 11 13.04 22.77 -16.68
CA VAL A 11 13.67 21.49 -16.33
C VAL A 11 12.74 20.36 -16.76
N LEU A 12 13.25 19.42 -17.56
CA LEU A 12 12.52 18.22 -17.93
C LEU A 12 12.92 17.07 -17.00
N VAL A 13 11.94 16.48 -16.33
CA VAL A 13 12.17 15.47 -15.30
C VAL A 13 11.35 14.22 -15.62
N ASP A 14 11.99 13.07 -15.50
CA ASP A 14 11.37 11.75 -15.52
C ASP A 14 10.95 11.39 -14.08
N GLU A 15 9.63 11.32 -13.84
CA GLU A 15 9.03 10.93 -12.56
C GLU A 15 8.44 9.52 -12.59
N SER A 16 8.72 8.74 -13.65
CA SER A 16 8.15 7.39 -13.86
C SER A 16 8.38 6.44 -12.69
N ALA A 17 9.51 6.57 -12.00
CA ALA A 17 9.84 5.76 -10.83
C ALA A 17 8.88 5.97 -9.64
N LEU A 18 8.18 7.10 -9.57
CA LEU A 18 7.29 7.47 -8.47
C LEU A 18 5.81 7.51 -8.90
N THR A 19 5.51 8.00 -10.11
CA THR A 19 4.14 8.14 -10.62
C THR A 19 3.68 6.95 -11.44
N GLY A 20 4.61 6.17 -12.00
CA GLY A 20 4.32 5.11 -12.97
C GLY A 20 3.95 5.62 -14.37
N GLU A 21 3.99 6.94 -14.58
CA GLU A 21 3.73 7.55 -15.89
C GLU A 21 5.03 7.62 -16.71
N VAL A 22 4.97 7.21 -17.99
CA VAL A 22 6.14 7.14 -18.86
C VAL A 22 6.49 8.49 -19.49
N THR A 23 5.55 9.43 -19.49
CA THR A 23 5.76 10.74 -20.11
C THR A 23 6.58 11.64 -19.19
N PRO A 24 7.70 12.22 -19.69
CA PRO A 24 8.47 13.16 -18.90
C PRO A 24 7.65 14.43 -18.64
N VAL A 25 7.82 15.01 -17.46
CA VAL A 25 7.08 16.18 -16.99
C VAL A 25 8.03 17.38 -16.92
N ALA A 26 7.58 18.50 -17.49
CA ALA A 26 8.30 19.77 -17.40
C ALA A 26 8.01 20.43 -16.05
N LYS A 27 9.06 20.79 -15.33
CA LYS A 27 9.03 21.51 -14.05
C LYS A 27 9.49 22.95 -14.24
N THR A 28 8.88 23.85 -13.48
CA THR A 28 9.15 25.29 -13.53
C THR A 28 9.59 25.82 -12.16
N GLN A 29 10.43 26.86 -12.14
CA GLN A 29 10.81 27.51 -10.88
C GLN A 29 9.60 28.00 -10.08
N LEU A 30 9.81 28.11 -8.77
CA LEU A 30 8.84 28.69 -7.85
C LEU A 30 8.54 30.14 -8.23
N ASP A 31 7.26 30.51 -8.30
CA ASP A 31 6.86 31.88 -8.58
C ASP A 31 7.25 32.77 -7.39
N LYS A 32 8.12 33.75 -7.63
CA LYS A 32 8.58 34.71 -6.61
C LYS A 32 7.43 35.57 -6.08
N ALA A 33 6.33 35.71 -6.83
CA ALA A 33 5.12 36.40 -6.39
C ALA A 33 4.39 35.65 -5.25
N GLU A 34 4.57 34.34 -5.12
CA GLU A 34 3.95 33.52 -4.08
C GLU A 34 4.75 33.46 -2.77
N GLY A 35 5.82 34.26 -2.65
CA GLY A 35 6.73 34.27 -1.50
C GLY A 35 6.11 34.61 -0.13
N SER A 36 4.84 35.06 -0.10
CA SER A 36 4.06 35.26 1.13
C SER A 36 3.23 34.04 1.55
N SER A 37 3.10 33.03 0.68
CA SER A 37 2.27 31.85 0.92
C SER A 37 3.11 30.69 1.46
N LEU A 38 2.50 29.85 2.30
CA LEU A 38 3.15 28.71 2.91
C LEU A 38 3.44 27.64 1.83
N TYR A 39 4.68 27.16 1.78
CA TYR A 39 5.09 26.16 0.79
C TYR A 39 4.39 24.82 1.04
N HIS A 40 3.53 24.44 0.09
CA HIS A 40 2.83 23.16 0.05
C HIS A 40 3.18 22.37 -1.23
N PRO A 41 4.08 21.38 -1.16
CA PRO A 41 4.55 20.62 -2.33
C PRO A 41 3.46 19.74 -2.95
N GLU A 42 2.54 19.19 -2.15
CA GLU A 42 1.55 18.20 -2.61
C GLU A 42 0.34 18.81 -3.33
N GLN A 43 0.17 20.14 -3.29
CA GLN A 43 -1.00 20.81 -3.87
C GLN A 43 -0.58 21.90 -4.86
N ARG A 44 -0.16 23.06 -4.35
CA ARG A 44 0.08 24.25 -5.15
C ARG A 44 1.46 24.29 -5.80
N HIS A 45 2.46 23.69 -5.17
CA HIS A 45 3.86 23.78 -5.59
C HIS A 45 4.43 22.48 -6.16
N ASN A 46 3.56 21.56 -6.61
CA ASN A 46 3.98 20.27 -7.17
C ASN A 46 4.82 20.45 -8.46
N ASN A 47 4.44 21.41 -9.30
CA ASN A 47 5.14 21.68 -10.56
C ASN A 47 6.55 22.29 -10.36
N SER A 48 6.84 22.81 -9.18
CA SER A 48 8.15 23.37 -8.81
C SER A 48 8.97 22.45 -7.93
N THR A 49 8.45 21.26 -7.61
CA THR A 49 9.09 20.30 -6.71
C THR A 49 9.59 19.09 -7.51
N ILE A 50 10.83 18.70 -7.24
CA ILE A 50 11.48 17.51 -7.76
C ILE A 50 11.54 16.48 -6.63
N TYR A 51 11.00 15.30 -6.87
CA TYR A 51 10.94 14.22 -5.89
C TYR A 51 12.16 13.30 -5.94
N ALA A 52 12.46 12.67 -4.81
CA ALA A 52 13.55 11.71 -4.68
C ALA A 52 13.31 10.48 -5.56
N GLY A 53 14.25 10.22 -6.46
CA GLY A 53 14.17 9.08 -7.39
C GLY A 53 13.77 9.47 -8.80
N SER A 54 13.42 10.74 -9.03
CA SER A 54 13.24 11.29 -10.38
C SER A 54 14.59 11.54 -11.06
N ILE A 55 14.62 11.43 -12.39
CA ILE A 55 15.82 11.64 -13.22
C ILE A 55 15.67 12.93 -14.01
N ILE A 56 16.66 13.82 -13.95
CA ILE A 56 16.66 15.05 -14.75
C ILE A 56 17.15 14.70 -16.16
N LEU A 57 16.30 14.91 -17.17
CA LEU A 57 16.63 14.62 -18.56
C LEU A 57 17.28 15.83 -19.24
N GLU A 58 16.73 17.02 -19.01
CA GLU A 58 17.20 18.25 -19.62
C GLU A 58 17.02 19.42 -18.66
N THR A 59 17.97 20.36 -18.70
CA THR A 59 17.85 21.63 -18.02
C THR A 59 18.23 22.76 -18.97
N THR A 60 17.34 23.72 -19.15
CA THR A 60 17.64 24.94 -19.90
C THR A 60 18.21 25.95 -18.90
N SER A 61 19.53 25.96 -18.82
CA SER A 61 20.30 26.98 -18.11
C SER A 61 20.80 27.99 -19.15
N SER A 62 20.27 29.20 -19.10
CA SER A 62 20.86 30.34 -19.81
C SER A 62 22.31 30.53 -19.32
N LYS A 63 23.30 30.74 -20.21
CA LYS A 63 24.75 30.86 -19.89
C LYS A 63 25.11 31.80 -18.71
N SER A 64 24.21 32.70 -18.34
CA SER A 64 24.36 33.66 -17.24
C SER A 64 23.75 33.21 -15.91
N LYS A 65 22.76 32.32 -15.92
CA LYS A 65 22.01 31.86 -14.74
C LYS A 65 22.26 30.37 -14.50
N ARG A 66 22.72 30.03 -13.30
CA ARG A 66 22.84 28.64 -12.85
C ARG A 66 21.49 28.18 -12.30
N ASP A 67 21.15 26.92 -12.57
CA ASP A 67 19.95 26.33 -11.98
C ASP A 67 20.21 25.99 -10.51
N LEU A 68 19.35 26.47 -9.63
CA LEU A 68 19.44 26.31 -8.18
C LEU A 68 18.17 25.68 -7.64
N ALA A 69 18.34 24.61 -6.87
CA ALA A 69 17.29 23.97 -6.11
C ALA A 69 17.65 23.91 -4.62
N ILE A 70 16.64 24.01 -3.75
CA ILE A 70 16.79 23.88 -2.31
C ILE A 70 16.22 22.54 -1.87
N VAL A 71 16.97 21.83 -1.03
CA VAL A 71 16.51 20.57 -0.43
C VAL A 71 15.43 20.85 0.60
N THR A 72 14.26 20.24 0.44
CA THR A 72 13.13 20.37 1.38
C THR A 72 13.09 19.19 2.35
N GLN A 73 13.28 17.96 1.84
CA GLN A 73 13.20 16.74 2.63
C GLN A 73 14.30 15.75 2.25
N THR A 74 14.76 14.98 3.24
CA THR A 74 15.81 13.98 3.09
C THR A 74 15.43 12.65 3.74
N GLY A 75 16.11 11.57 3.33
CA GLY A 75 15.91 10.23 3.88
C GLY A 75 14.46 9.74 3.81
N SER A 76 13.97 9.17 4.91
CA SER A 76 12.62 8.61 5.04
C SER A 76 11.49 9.63 4.97
N PHE A 77 11.78 10.93 5.08
CA PHE A 77 10.76 11.98 5.00
C PHE A 77 10.39 12.35 3.57
N THR A 78 11.22 11.99 2.59
CA THR A 78 10.95 12.18 1.15
C THR A 78 9.74 11.40 0.68
N ALA A 79 9.13 11.78 -0.46
CA ALA A 79 8.01 11.06 -1.05
C ALA A 79 8.30 9.56 -1.22
N LYS A 80 9.45 9.21 -1.82
CA LYS A 80 9.91 7.82 -1.95
C LYS A 80 10.14 7.14 -0.59
N GLY A 81 10.70 7.87 0.37
CA GLY A 81 10.95 7.38 1.72
C GLY A 81 9.67 7.06 2.49
N ARG A 82 8.63 7.89 2.33
CA ARG A 82 7.30 7.67 2.90
C ARG A 82 6.65 6.44 2.31
N LEU A 83 6.67 6.29 0.98
CA LEU A 83 6.16 5.08 0.31
C LEU A 83 6.84 3.81 0.83
N LEU A 84 8.17 3.82 0.95
CA LEU A 84 8.90 2.70 1.54
C LEU A 84 8.49 2.45 2.99
N ARG A 85 8.32 3.52 3.78
CA ARG A 85 7.88 3.39 5.17
C ARG A 85 6.48 2.79 5.26
N ASP A 86 5.55 3.19 4.39
CA ASP A 86 4.19 2.69 4.38
C ASP A 86 4.13 1.21 3.99
N ILE A 87 4.95 0.80 3.00
CA ILE A 87 5.11 -0.62 2.64
C ILE A 87 5.67 -1.43 3.83
N LEU A 88 6.71 -0.92 4.48
CA LEU A 88 7.36 -1.61 5.61
C LEU A 88 6.50 -1.60 6.89
N SER A 89 5.68 -0.56 7.08
CA SER A 89 4.82 -0.40 8.25
C SER A 89 3.45 -1.04 8.06
N TYR A 90 3.22 -1.72 6.93
CA TYR A 90 1.98 -2.43 6.66
C TYR A 90 1.74 -3.49 7.74
N GLN A 91 0.93 -3.15 8.74
CA GLN A 91 0.50 -4.11 9.75
C GLN A 91 -0.38 -5.14 9.06
N ARG A 92 -0.08 -6.42 9.26
CA ARG A 92 -0.96 -7.51 8.87
C ARG A 92 -2.35 -7.22 9.41
N HIS A 93 -3.27 -6.85 8.52
CA HIS A 93 -4.69 -6.88 8.84
C HIS A 93 -5.00 -8.30 9.30
N ARG A 94 -5.71 -8.44 10.43
CA ARG A 94 -6.28 -9.73 10.82
C ARG A 94 -7.16 -10.18 9.66
N PHE A 95 -6.74 -11.21 8.95
CA PHE A 95 -7.51 -11.73 7.84
C PHE A 95 -8.82 -12.26 8.42
N LEU A 96 -9.95 -11.87 7.82
CA LEU A 96 -11.28 -12.38 8.17
C LEU A 96 -11.33 -13.93 8.13
N PHE A 97 -10.41 -14.53 7.37
CA PHE A 97 -10.14 -15.95 7.28
C PHE A 97 -9.88 -16.63 8.64
N ASP A 98 -9.17 -15.97 9.56
CA ASP A 98 -8.87 -16.57 10.88
C ASP A 98 -10.16 -16.75 11.70
N VAL A 99 -11.13 -15.85 11.54
CA VAL A 99 -12.44 -15.93 12.21
C VAL A 99 -13.35 -16.95 11.54
N GLU A 100 -13.34 -17.00 10.20
CA GLU A 100 -14.16 -17.94 9.44
C GLU A 100 -13.74 -19.41 9.68
N ILE A 101 -12.43 -19.69 9.74
CA ILE A 101 -11.95 -21.06 10.02
C ILE A 101 -12.38 -21.55 11.40
N GLU A 102 -12.31 -20.68 12.42
CA GLU A 102 -12.66 -21.07 13.79
C GLU A 102 -14.12 -21.56 13.87
N ILE A 103 -15.03 -20.87 13.16
CA ILE A 103 -16.45 -21.25 13.07
C ILE A 103 -16.61 -22.59 12.32
N VAL A 104 -15.89 -22.78 11.21
CA VAL A 104 -15.95 -24.03 10.42
C VAL A 104 -15.45 -25.22 11.23
N ILE A 105 -14.36 -25.07 11.99
CA ILE A 105 -13.83 -26.12 12.86
C ILE A 105 -14.84 -26.46 13.96
N ALA A 106 -15.47 -25.46 14.59
CA ALA A 106 -16.49 -25.68 15.60
C ALA A 106 -17.70 -26.47 15.03
N LEU A 107 -18.16 -26.12 13.83
CA LEU A 107 -19.25 -26.82 13.15
C LEU A 107 -18.87 -28.28 12.81
N LEU A 108 -17.66 -28.52 12.32
CA LEU A 108 -17.18 -29.88 12.05
C LEU A 108 -17.08 -30.74 13.32
N LEU A 109 -16.60 -30.16 14.43
CA LEU A 109 -16.51 -30.86 15.72
C LEU A 109 -17.89 -31.24 16.26
N THR A 110 -18.87 -30.33 16.18
CA THR A 110 -20.24 -30.62 16.60
C THR A 110 -20.87 -31.74 15.77
N TRP A 111 -20.70 -31.73 14.45
CA TRP A 111 -21.18 -32.82 13.59
C TRP A 111 -20.50 -34.16 13.89
N GLY A 112 -19.18 -34.13 14.13
CA GLY A 112 -18.41 -35.32 14.50
C GLY A 112 -18.86 -35.93 15.83
N MET A 113 -19.14 -35.10 16.84
CA MET A 113 -19.67 -35.55 18.13
C MET A 113 -21.06 -36.18 17.99
N ILE A 114 -21.94 -35.60 17.16
CA ILE A 114 -23.27 -36.16 16.89
C ILE A 114 -23.15 -37.53 16.19
N ALA A 115 -22.33 -37.63 15.16
CA ALA A 115 -22.11 -38.90 14.46
C ALA A 115 -21.50 -39.96 15.38
N SER A 116 -20.53 -39.59 16.21
CA SER A 116 -19.88 -40.50 17.15
C SER A 116 -20.85 -41.02 18.21
N THR A 117 -21.69 -40.15 18.79
CA THR A 117 -22.70 -40.56 19.78
C THR A 117 -23.80 -41.42 19.15
N ALA A 118 -24.23 -41.14 17.92
CA ALA A 118 -25.19 -41.98 17.20
C ALA A 118 -24.65 -43.40 16.97
N VAL A 119 -23.39 -43.53 16.55
CA VAL A 119 -22.73 -44.85 16.39
C VAL A 119 -22.58 -45.56 17.73
N TRP A 120 -22.24 -44.83 18.80
CA TRP A 120 -22.16 -45.41 20.15
C TRP A 120 -23.49 -45.99 20.61
N ILE A 121 -24.59 -45.25 20.43
CA ILE A 121 -25.95 -45.72 20.75
C ILE A 121 -26.30 -46.94 19.90
N MET A 122 -26.01 -46.89 18.59
CA MET A 122 -26.29 -48.00 17.68
C MET A 122 -25.50 -49.28 18.03
N LEU A 123 -24.26 -49.15 18.49
CA LEU A 123 -23.44 -50.29 18.93
C LEU A 123 -23.94 -50.89 20.26
N TRP A 124 -24.35 -50.02 21.19
CA TRP A 124 -24.92 -50.45 22.47
C TRP A 124 -26.30 -51.11 22.29
N ASP A 125 -27.08 -50.63 21.33
CA ASP A 125 -28.40 -51.15 20.96
C ASP A 125 -28.30 -52.32 19.97
N SER A 126 -27.36 -53.25 20.21
CA SER A 126 -27.24 -54.48 19.43
C SER A 126 -28.49 -55.38 19.56
N ASP A 127 -29.34 -55.16 20.56
CA ASP A 127 -30.58 -55.91 20.77
C ASP A 127 -31.76 -55.45 19.88
N ALA A 128 -31.76 -54.21 19.37
CA ALA A 128 -32.82 -53.72 18.49
C ALA A 128 -32.74 -54.29 17.05
N ILE A 129 -31.54 -54.66 16.60
CA ILE A 129 -31.32 -55.21 15.25
C ILE A 129 -31.86 -56.65 15.16
N TYR A 130 -31.71 -57.46 16.20
CA TYR A 130 -32.25 -58.83 16.22
C TYR A 130 -33.80 -58.85 16.23
N GLY A 131 -34.45 -57.86 16.84
CA GLY A 131 -35.91 -57.70 16.80
C GLY A 131 -36.44 -57.25 15.43
N CYS A 132 -35.71 -56.38 14.74
CA CYS A 132 -36.11 -55.88 13.43
C CYS A 132 -35.92 -56.91 12.30
N PHE A 133 -34.97 -57.84 12.43
CA PHE A 133 -34.71 -58.90 11.44
C PHE A 133 -35.65 -60.11 11.58
N HIS A 134 -36.27 -60.36 12.75
CA HIS A 134 -37.24 -61.45 12.94
C HIS A 134 -38.68 -61.06 12.56
N SER A 135 -38.96 -59.77 12.38
CA SER A 135 -40.28 -59.24 11.98
C SER A 135 -40.39 -58.95 10.47
N MET A 136 -39.45 -59.43 9.65
CA MET A 136 -39.53 -59.43 8.18
C MET A 136 -39.58 -60.85 7.63
#